data_AF-A0AAU8BQY2-F1
#
_entry.id   AF-A0AAU8BQY2-F1
#
_cell.length_a   1.000
_cell.length_b   1.000
_cell.length_c   1.000
_cell.angle_alpha   90.00
_cell.angle_beta   90.00
_cell.angle_gamma   90.00
#
_symmetry.space_group_name_H-M   'P 1'
#
loop_
_entity.id
_entity.type
_entity.pdbx_description
1 polymer ?
#
loop_
_entity_poly.entity_id
_entity_poly.type
_entity_poly.pdbx_seq_one_letter_code
_entity_poly.pdbx_strand_id
1 'polypeptide(L)'
;METSNKLMLATLFSHTIAVGTFAAVPNTFSAGSPALASEVNENFSQLDSRLTALEGSESDSYITVEVDCSENAKALVEALEGSRNSNAQMEYLISGSCEGAEIARADVRIDGSGSASITEGEDMDGESLFIDAQSNVRLSNLTLEGTLFVRNNSNLRLEDVTLPTPVISGDEYDPNIYIRTSYLRINSGSIDNLSLLLNRNASADIRSAVIGNAFQVVADGNSTLVIQSDTATYDTVEAIGSSFVHSKGSVLVADDLYASRGSSIEANSLQVTDFVDIWGNSHLYVQGDVTVGTEGNGRFNVFQNSAAQVSGNLSAGEMECSNSSSFDVDGDLETRGSLDWAGDAGLAVQRGCFGRYGESDSNSLIGGYVIDHHSEVYTPSWAALSESNDEEPQ
;
A
#
# COMPACT_ATOMS: atom_id res chain seq x y z
N MET A 1 10.62 36.72 43.37
CA MET A 1 9.53 36.03 44.09
C MET A 1 8.31 36.15 43.21
N GLU A 2 7.90 35.10 42.49
CA GLU A 2 7.09 33.98 43.03
C GLU A 2 5.85 34.50 43.77
N THR A 3 4.61 34.09 43.53
CA THR A 3 3.93 33.24 42.53
C THR A 3 2.45 33.31 42.92
N SER A 4 1.57 33.23 41.92
CA SER A 4 0.33 32.44 41.92
C SER A 4 -0.91 32.77 42.77
N ASN A 5 -2.04 32.44 42.10
CA ASN A 5 -3.32 31.89 42.60
C ASN A 5 -4.40 32.88 43.03
N LYS A 6 -5.69 32.77 42.66
CA LYS A 6 -6.53 31.71 42.04
C LYS A 6 -7.84 32.42 41.58
N LEU A 7 -8.32 32.20 40.36
CA LEU A 7 -9.40 31.26 39.96
C LEU A 7 -10.85 31.73 40.23
N MET A 8 -11.66 31.52 39.17
CA MET A 8 -13.13 31.46 39.04
C MET A 8 -13.92 32.76 38.82
N LEU A 9 -15.03 32.78 38.06
CA LEU A 9 -15.64 31.99 36.96
C LEU A 9 -16.99 32.69 36.71
N ALA A 10 -17.52 32.57 35.48
CA ALA A 10 -18.82 33.04 35.00
C ALA A 10 -18.88 34.55 34.75
N THR A 11 -19.24 35.01 33.55
CA THR A 11 -20.66 35.08 33.14
C THR A 11 -20.76 35.26 31.62
N LEU A 12 -21.46 34.31 30.96
CA LEU A 12 -22.20 34.39 29.70
C LEU A 12 -21.49 34.90 28.41
N PHE A 13 -20.91 33.97 27.65
CA PHE A 13 -20.92 34.05 26.19
C PHE A 13 -22.31 33.67 25.68
N SER A 14 -23.09 34.67 25.24
CA SER A 14 -24.27 34.43 24.42
C SER A 14 -23.85 33.81 23.10
N HIS A 15 -23.91 32.48 23.02
CA HIS A 15 -23.94 31.78 21.74
C HIS A 15 -25.29 32.08 21.09
N THR A 16 -25.29 33.03 20.15
CA THR A 16 -26.30 33.03 19.10
C THR A 16 -26.15 31.71 18.33
N ILE A 17 -26.98 30.74 18.68
CA ILE A 17 -27.26 29.59 17.84
C ILE A 17 -27.83 30.17 16.55
N ALA A 18 -27.03 30.17 15.48
CA ALA A 18 -27.56 30.27 14.14
C ALA A 18 -28.45 29.04 13.96
N VAL A 19 -29.76 29.23 14.07
CA VAL A 19 -30.73 28.23 13.65
C VAL A 19 -30.44 28.02 12.17
N GLY A 20 -29.91 26.85 11.83
CA GLY A 20 -29.79 26.43 10.44
C GLY A 20 -31.18 26.50 9.83
N THR A 21 -31.38 27.47 8.94
CA THR A 21 -32.56 27.51 8.10
C THR A 21 -32.51 26.25 7.23
N PHE A 22 -33.43 25.31 7.45
CA PHE A 22 -33.65 24.23 6.49
C PHE A 22 -33.84 24.88 5.12
N ALA A 23 -32.98 24.54 4.17
CA ALA A 23 -33.01 25.14 2.85
C ALA A 23 -34.41 24.96 2.24
N ALA A 24 -35.07 26.07 1.93
CA ALA A 24 -36.46 26.08 1.49
C ALA A 24 -36.60 25.35 0.14
N VAL A 25 -37.27 24.20 0.17
CA VAL A 25 -37.84 23.58 -1.05
C VAL A 25 -39.15 24.29 -1.42
N PRO A 26 -39.48 24.46 -2.71
CA PRO A 26 -40.65 25.21 -3.17
C PRO A 26 -41.97 24.70 -2.58
N ASN A 27 -42.10 23.38 -2.45
CA ASN A 27 -43.31 22.72 -1.99
C ASN A 27 -43.00 21.80 -0.79
N THR A 28 -43.84 21.83 0.25
CA THR A 28 -43.75 20.92 1.41
C THR A 28 -44.98 20.03 1.46
N PHE A 29 -44.78 18.71 1.59
CA PHE A 29 -45.85 17.73 1.54
C PHE A 29 -46.17 17.19 2.94
N SER A 30 -47.45 17.10 3.25
CA SER A 30 -47.94 16.47 4.50
C SER A 30 -48.23 15.00 4.27
N ALA A 31 -47.88 14.16 5.25
CA ALA A 31 -48.08 12.73 5.16
C ALA A 31 -49.56 12.37 4.92
N GLY A 32 -49.81 11.50 3.93
CA GLY A 32 -51.16 11.02 3.57
C GLY A 32 -51.94 11.94 2.62
N SER A 33 -51.41 13.10 2.24
CA SER A 33 -52.04 13.98 1.25
C SER A 33 -51.50 13.71 -0.16
N PRO A 34 -52.36 13.58 -1.19
CA PRO A 34 -51.91 13.50 -2.58
C PRO A 34 -51.16 14.78 -2.99
N ALA A 35 -49.97 14.64 -3.56
CA ALA A 35 -49.18 15.73 -4.12
C ALA A 35 -49.36 15.79 -5.65
N LEU A 36 -49.40 16.99 -6.22
CA LEU A 36 -49.43 17.12 -7.69
C LEU A 36 -48.05 16.81 -8.26
N ALA A 37 -48.02 16.06 -9.37
CA ALA A 37 -46.76 15.71 -10.04
C ALA A 37 -45.94 16.95 -10.45
N SER A 38 -46.59 18.06 -10.80
CA SER A 38 -45.93 19.33 -11.12
C SER A 38 -45.18 19.92 -9.93
N GLU A 39 -45.75 19.87 -8.73
CA GLU A 39 -45.17 20.42 -7.49
C GLU A 39 -43.96 19.59 -7.03
N VAL A 40 -44.04 18.27 -7.23
CA VAL A 40 -42.94 17.34 -6.97
C VAL A 40 -41.79 17.58 -7.95
N ASN A 41 -42.08 17.75 -9.24
CA ASN A 41 -41.07 18.02 -10.27
C ASN A 41 -40.35 19.37 -10.07
N GLU A 42 -41.05 20.39 -9.56
CA GLU A 42 -40.44 21.67 -9.19
C GLU A 42 -39.42 21.53 -8.06
N ASN A 43 -39.73 20.71 -7.04
CA ASN A 43 -38.78 20.40 -5.97
C ASN A 43 -37.55 19.68 -6.50
N PHE A 44 -37.73 18.69 -7.38
CA PHE A 44 -36.60 17.99 -8.02
C PHE A 44 -35.76 18.92 -8.91
N SER A 45 -36.40 19.80 -9.68
CA SER A 45 -35.67 20.78 -10.51
C SER A 45 -34.85 21.76 -9.67
N GLN A 46 -35.35 22.15 -8.50
CA GLN A 46 -34.60 23.00 -7.57
C GLN A 46 -33.47 22.22 -6.87
N LEU A 47 -33.70 20.95 -6.54
CA LEU A 47 -32.64 20.06 -6.05
C LEU A 47 -31.54 19.88 -7.09
N ASP A 48 -31.88 19.63 -8.35
CA ASP A 48 -30.91 19.56 -9.46
C ASP A 48 -30.16 20.86 -9.63
N SER A 49 -30.84 22.01 -9.63
CA SER A 49 -30.19 23.32 -9.74
C SER A 49 -29.23 23.59 -8.57
N ARG A 50 -29.58 23.15 -7.35
CA ARG A 50 -28.72 23.25 -6.17
C ARG A 50 -27.57 22.26 -6.22
N LEU A 51 -27.81 21.06 -6.72
CA LEU A 51 -26.79 20.05 -6.95
C LEU A 51 -25.78 20.57 -7.99
N THR A 52 -26.23 21.08 -9.13
CA THR A 52 -25.38 21.73 -10.15
C THR A 52 -24.66 22.96 -9.60
N ALA A 53 -25.27 23.74 -8.72
CA ALA A 53 -24.60 24.86 -8.05
C ALA A 53 -23.56 24.38 -7.02
N LEU A 54 -23.80 23.26 -6.33
CA LEU A 54 -22.86 22.65 -5.40
C LEU A 54 -21.69 21.99 -6.15
N GLU A 55 -21.98 21.21 -7.18
CA GLU A 55 -21.02 20.62 -8.13
C GLU A 55 -20.22 21.71 -8.86
N GLY A 56 -20.84 22.86 -9.15
CA GLY A 56 -20.16 24.04 -9.70
C GLY A 56 -19.45 24.92 -8.68
N SER A 57 -19.66 24.68 -7.37
CA SER A 57 -18.98 25.37 -6.26
C SER A 57 -17.88 24.54 -5.60
N GLU A 58 -17.76 23.25 -5.95
CA GLU A 58 -16.52 22.47 -5.80
C GLU A 58 -15.51 22.82 -6.89
N SER A 59 -15.30 24.11 -7.14
CA SER A 59 -14.01 24.53 -7.67
C SER A 59 -13.08 24.65 -6.46
N ASP A 60 -12.27 23.62 -6.20
CA ASP A 60 -10.90 23.83 -5.73
C ASP A 60 -10.29 24.85 -6.71
N SER A 61 -10.45 26.16 -6.43
CA SER A 61 -10.06 27.20 -7.38
C SER A 61 -8.55 27.36 -7.27
N TYR A 62 -7.83 26.42 -7.85
CA TYR A 62 -6.42 26.55 -8.06
C TYR A 62 -6.16 27.83 -8.87
N ILE A 63 -5.14 28.59 -8.47
CA ILE A 63 -4.59 29.64 -9.29
C ILE A 63 -3.68 28.95 -10.30
N THR A 64 -4.11 28.90 -11.56
CA THR A 64 -3.36 28.26 -12.63
C THR A 64 -2.23 29.17 -13.12
N VAL A 65 -1.04 28.60 -13.28
CA VAL A 65 0.18 29.22 -13.79
C VAL A 65 0.74 28.34 -14.90
N GLU A 66 0.89 28.91 -16.09
CA GLU A 66 1.57 28.26 -17.20
C GLU A 66 3.09 28.38 -17.02
N VAL A 67 3.81 27.27 -17.14
CA VAL A 67 5.26 27.19 -17.00
C VAL A 67 5.85 26.49 -18.23
N ASP A 68 6.63 27.23 -19.02
CA ASP A 68 7.34 26.68 -20.18
C ASP A 68 8.82 26.49 -19.86
N CYS A 69 9.23 25.23 -19.73
CA CYS A 69 10.60 24.83 -19.45
C CYS A 69 11.42 24.55 -20.72
N SER A 70 10.87 24.81 -21.91
CA SER A 70 11.58 24.59 -23.19
C SER A 70 12.70 25.59 -23.42
N GLU A 71 12.54 26.82 -22.92
CA GLU A 71 13.56 27.89 -23.01
C GLU A 71 14.32 28.10 -21.70
N ASN A 72 13.69 27.82 -20.55
CA ASN A 72 14.30 27.93 -19.22
C ASN A 72 13.92 26.71 -18.37
N ALA A 73 14.83 25.74 -18.22
CA ALA A 73 14.60 24.56 -17.38
C ALA A 73 14.24 24.93 -15.92
N LYS A 74 14.73 26.05 -15.40
CA LYS A 74 14.47 26.54 -14.02
C LYS A 74 13.13 27.24 -13.85
N ALA A 75 12.30 27.37 -14.89
CA ALA A 75 11.04 28.10 -14.81
C ALA A 75 10.09 27.54 -13.74
N LEU A 76 10.05 26.21 -13.55
CA LEU A 76 9.25 25.59 -12.48
C LEU A 76 9.78 25.93 -11.08
N VAL A 77 11.10 25.89 -10.90
CA VAL A 77 11.77 26.27 -9.65
C VAL A 77 11.41 27.71 -9.29
N GLU A 78 11.60 28.64 -10.23
CA GLU A 78 11.26 30.07 -10.05
C GLU A 78 9.78 30.27 -9.68
N ALA A 79 8.88 29.51 -10.33
CA ALA A 79 7.44 29.61 -10.09
C ALA A 79 7.00 29.05 -8.72
N LEU A 80 7.66 28.00 -8.24
CA LEU A 80 7.46 27.42 -6.90
C LEU A 80 8.07 28.30 -5.81
N GLU A 81 9.24 28.91 -6.05
CA GLU A 81 9.83 29.89 -5.14
C GLU A 81 8.97 31.15 -5.01
N GLY A 82 8.43 31.65 -6.12
CA GLY A 82 7.55 32.82 -6.14
C GLY A 82 6.25 32.63 -5.36
N SER A 83 5.77 31.39 -5.23
CA SER A 83 4.57 31.04 -4.45
C SER A 83 4.89 30.47 -3.06
N ARG A 84 6.17 30.40 -2.68
CA ARG A 84 6.61 29.81 -1.41
C ARG A 84 5.94 30.52 -0.23
N ASN A 85 5.27 29.75 0.64
CA ASN A 85 4.43 30.22 1.75
C ASN A 85 3.13 30.96 1.36
N SER A 86 2.69 30.85 0.10
CA SER A 86 1.34 31.24 -0.26
C SER A 86 0.33 30.33 0.46
N ASN A 87 -0.80 30.90 0.88
CA ASN A 87 -1.94 30.11 1.37
C ASN A 87 -2.91 29.74 0.24
N ALA A 88 -2.63 30.15 -1.00
CA ALA A 88 -3.44 29.80 -2.16
C ALA A 88 -3.03 28.44 -2.70
N GLN A 89 -4.01 27.70 -3.21
CA GLN A 89 -3.79 26.47 -3.96
C GLN A 89 -3.32 26.84 -5.36
N MET A 90 -2.18 26.29 -5.80
CA MET A 90 -1.56 26.64 -7.08
C MET A 90 -1.60 25.44 -8.04
N GLU A 91 -1.97 25.67 -9.29
CA GLU A 91 -1.87 24.66 -10.34
C GLU A 91 -0.82 25.12 -11.35
N TYR A 92 0.19 24.29 -11.59
CA TYR A 92 1.24 24.53 -12.56
C TYR A 92 1.01 23.63 -13.76
N LEU A 93 0.68 24.24 -14.89
CA LEU A 93 0.62 23.57 -16.18
C LEU A 93 2.00 23.68 -16.81
N ILE A 94 2.75 22.57 -16.78
CA ILE A 94 4.15 22.56 -17.21
C ILE A 94 4.26 22.01 -18.64
N SER A 95 5.25 22.53 -19.37
CA SER A 95 5.63 22.02 -20.70
C SER A 95 7.16 22.01 -20.85
N GLY A 96 7.67 21.15 -21.72
CA GLY A 96 9.11 20.94 -21.87
C GLY A 96 9.72 20.10 -20.75
N SER A 97 11.01 20.29 -20.50
CA SER A 97 11.81 19.53 -19.53
C SER A 97 12.19 20.46 -18.38
N CYS A 98 11.44 20.41 -17.28
CA CYS A 98 11.68 21.25 -16.13
C CYS A 98 12.76 20.66 -15.23
N GLU A 99 13.56 21.52 -14.61
CA GLU A 99 14.49 21.11 -13.57
C GLU A 99 13.75 20.74 -12.28
N GLY A 100 14.31 19.80 -11.54
CA GLY A 100 13.77 19.38 -10.26
C GLY A 100 13.75 20.48 -9.20
N ALA A 101 12.82 20.37 -8.26
CA ALA A 101 12.51 21.46 -7.33
C ALA A 101 12.16 20.99 -5.91
N GLU A 102 12.42 21.88 -4.93
CA GLU A 102 11.91 21.74 -3.57
C GLU A 102 10.50 22.33 -3.45
N ILE A 103 9.57 21.55 -2.91
CA ILE A 103 8.22 21.99 -2.55
C ILE A 103 8.08 21.94 -1.03
N ALA A 104 7.97 23.09 -0.39
CA ALA A 104 7.86 23.20 1.06
C ALA A 104 6.70 24.12 1.47
N ARG A 105 5.85 23.63 2.39
CA ARG A 105 4.66 24.32 2.92
C ARG A 105 3.71 24.82 1.84
N ALA A 106 3.40 23.98 0.85
CA ALA A 106 2.59 24.37 -0.29
C ALA A 106 1.44 23.38 -0.57
N ASP A 107 0.35 23.88 -1.15
CA ASP A 107 -0.73 23.08 -1.72
C ASP A 107 -0.72 23.27 -3.23
N VAL A 108 -0.15 22.30 -3.95
CA VAL A 108 0.16 22.43 -5.37
C VAL A 108 -0.31 21.24 -6.18
N ARG A 109 -0.78 21.54 -7.38
CA ARG A 109 -0.95 20.57 -8.47
C ARG A 109 0.06 20.90 -9.56
N ILE A 110 0.73 19.90 -10.10
CA ILE A 110 1.63 20.02 -11.26
C ILE A 110 1.11 19.06 -12.32
N ASP A 111 0.73 19.58 -13.49
CA ASP A 111 0.21 18.81 -14.61
C ASP A 111 1.09 19.00 -15.83
N GLY A 112 1.66 17.90 -16.35
CA GLY A 112 2.53 17.91 -17.52
C GLY A 112 1.82 17.76 -18.86
N SER A 113 0.49 17.73 -18.87
CA SER A 113 -0.35 17.57 -20.07
C SER A 113 -0.02 16.33 -20.92
N GLY A 114 0.71 15.36 -20.36
CA GLY A 114 1.11 14.10 -20.98
C GLY A 114 2.44 14.13 -21.74
N SER A 115 3.14 15.26 -21.78
CA SER A 115 4.39 15.40 -22.56
C SER A 115 5.55 16.04 -21.80
N ALA A 116 5.30 16.68 -20.68
CA ALA A 116 6.36 17.33 -19.91
C ALA A 116 7.11 16.32 -19.02
N SER A 117 8.36 16.67 -18.69
CA SER A 117 9.15 15.95 -17.71
C SER A 117 9.73 16.88 -16.63
N ILE A 118 10.08 16.28 -15.49
CA ILE A 118 10.84 16.92 -14.42
C ILE A 118 12.14 16.13 -14.24
N THR A 119 13.27 16.74 -14.61
CA THR A 119 14.60 16.16 -14.49
C THR A 119 15.10 16.24 -13.05
N GLU A 120 16.25 15.62 -12.78
CA GLU A 120 16.98 15.85 -11.53
C GLU A 120 17.31 17.35 -11.37
N GLY A 121 17.20 17.86 -10.14
CA GLY A 121 17.62 19.22 -9.80
C GLY A 121 19.13 19.29 -9.55
N GLU A 122 19.79 20.38 -9.99
CA GLU A 122 21.26 20.51 -9.84
C GLU A 122 21.72 20.48 -8.38
N ASP A 123 20.87 20.95 -7.46
CA ASP A 123 21.14 21.07 -6.02
C ASP A 123 20.32 20.07 -5.17
N MET A 124 19.74 19.04 -5.81
CA MET A 124 18.73 18.15 -5.21
C MET A 124 19.18 16.69 -5.16
N ASP A 125 20.46 16.39 -4.94
CA ASP A 125 20.97 15.03 -4.71
C ASP A 125 20.42 13.91 -5.67
N GLY A 126 20.07 14.23 -6.91
CA GLY A 126 19.47 13.29 -7.89
C GLY A 126 17.93 13.18 -7.83
N GLU A 127 17.25 14.15 -7.25
CA GLU A 127 15.80 14.16 -7.06
C GLU A 127 15.12 15.05 -8.12
N SER A 128 14.05 14.54 -8.73
CA SER A 128 13.12 15.37 -9.50
C SER A 128 12.33 16.29 -8.58
N LEU A 129 11.88 15.80 -7.43
CA LEU A 129 11.12 16.60 -6.47
C LEU A 129 11.43 16.20 -5.04
N PHE A 130 11.66 17.22 -4.22
CA PHE A 130 11.79 17.09 -2.78
C PHE A 130 10.64 17.80 -2.08
N ILE A 131 9.77 17.04 -1.44
CA ILE A 131 8.52 17.52 -0.87
C ILE A 131 8.62 17.46 0.66
N ASP A 132 8.51 18.62 1.30
CA ASP A 132 8.75 18.78 2.74
C ASP A 132 7.72 19.70 3.40
N ALA A 133 7.79 19.76 4.74
CA ALA A 133 7.16 20.75 5.59
C ALA A 133 5.63 20.83 5.43
N GLN A 134 4.98 19.66 5.49
CA GLN A 134 3.51 19.51 5.48
C GLN A 134 2.88 19.98 4.17
N SER A 135 3.51 19.68 3.04
CA SER A 135 2.98 20.03 1.72
C SER A 135 1.88 19.06 1.27
N ASN A 136 0.98 19.53 0.43
CA ASN A 136 -0.01 18.74 -0.28
C ASN A 136 0.27 18.84 -1.78
N VAL A 137 0.73 17.76 -2.41
CA VAL A 137 1.21 17.78 -3.79
C VAL A 137 0.44 16.76 -4.61
N ARG A 138 -0.04 17.21 -5.78
CA ARG A 138 -0.58 16.33 -6.82
C ARG A 138 0.26 16.46 -8.09
N LEU A 139 0.74 15.33 -8.60
CA LEU A 139 1.43 15.25 -9.88
C LEU A 139 0.54 14.49 -10.86
N SER A 140 0.37 15.04 -12.06
CA SER A 140 -0.43 14.41 -13.10
C SER A 140 0.18 14.50 -14.50
N ASN A 141 0.00 13.45 -15.30
CA ASN A 141 0.32 13.40 -16.74
C ASN A 141 1.75 13.89 -17.06
N LEU A 142 2.75 13.40 -16.35
CA LEU A 142 4.15 13.83 -16.53
C LEU A 142 5.12 12.67 -16.35
N THR A 143 6.36 12.89 -16.78
CA THR A 143 7.48 11.96 -16.54
C THR A 143 8.41 12.53 -15.47
N LEU A 144 8.78 11.71 -14.49
CA LEU A 144 9.89 12.00 -13.59
C LEU A 144 11.14 11.31 -14.14
N GLU A 145 12.26 12.01 -14.17
CA GLU A 145 13.55 11.43 -14.62
C GLU A 145 14.52 11.16 -13.46
N GLY A 146 14.22 11.68 -12.28
CA GLY A 146 14.96 11.47 -11.03
C GLY A 146 14.05 10.96 -9.90
N THR A 147 14.63 10.86 -8.71
CA THR A 147 13.90 10.32 -7.55
C THR A 147 12.89 11.31 -6.99
N LEU A 148 11.91 10.80 -6.24
CA LEU A 148 10.94 11.61 -5.53
C LEU A 148 11.04 11.35 -4.03
N PHE A 149 11.35 12.40 -3.28
CA PHE A 149 11.54 12.33 -1.84
C PHE A 149 10.44 13.11 -1.12
N VAL A 150 9.71 12.47 -0.20
CA VAL A 150 8.60 13.10 0.53
C VAL A 150 8.79 12.92 2.03
N ARG A 151 8.76 14.02 2.80
CA ARG A 151 8.88 13.96 4.25
C ARG A 151 8.03 14.94 5.05
N ASN A 152 8.04 14.73 6.37
CA ASN A 152 7.52 15.64 7.39
C ASN A 152 6.02 15.95 7.27
N ASN A 153 5.21 14.88 7.27
CA ASN A 153 3.75 14.90 7.20
C ASN A 153 3.21 15.56 5.92
N SER A 154 3.92 15.35 4.81
CA SER A 154 3.46 15.80 3.50
C SER A 154 2.60 14.71 2.84
N ASN A 155 1.78 15.11 1.90
CA ASN A 155 0.91 14.23 1.11
C ASN A 155 1.30 14.34 -0.36
N LEU A 156 1.48 13.19 -1.01
CA LEU A 156 1.67 13.09 -2.44
C LEU A 156 0.55 12.28 -3.08
N ARG A 157 0.03 12.79 -4.19
CA ARG A 157 -0.88 12.07 -5.10
C ARG A 157 -0.28 12.00 -6.49
N LEU A 158 -0.20 10.79 -7.04
CA LEU A 158 0.27 10.53 -8.40
C LEU A 158 -0.88 10.05 -9.30
N GLU A 159 -0.98 10.62 -10.49
CA GLU A 159 -1.96 10.24 -11.51
C GLU A 159 -1.29 10.23 -12.88
N ASP A 160 -1.14 9.05 -13.48
CA ASP A 160 -0.55 8.93 -14.82
C ASP A 160 0.85 9.56 -14.89
N VAL A 161 1.64 9.29 -13.84
CA VAL A 161 3.05 9.71 -13.71
C VAL A 161 3.95 8.56 -14.12
N THR A 162 4.86 8.81 -15.07
CA THR A 162 5.88 7.85 -15.48
C THR A 162 7.11 7.98 -14.57
N LEU A 163 7.62 6.85 -14.06
CA LEU A 163 8.75 6.80 -13.14
C LEU A 163 10.05 6.41 -13.86
N PRO A 164 11.21 6.92 -13.39
CA PRO A 164 12.49 6.51 -13.94
C PRO A 164 12.81 5.08 -13.52
N THR A 165 13.56 4.35 -14.34
CA THR A 165 14.09 3.03 -13.99
C THR A 165 14.95 3.16 -12.72
N PRO A 166 14.71 2.32 -11.69
CA PRO A 166 15.47 2.41 -10.45
C PRO A 166 16.91 1.96 -10.67
N VAL A 167 17.81 2.49 -9.84
CA VAL A 167 19.23 2.11 -9.86
C VAL A 167 19.41 0.82 -9.06
N ILE A 168 20.17 -0.14 -9.60
CA ILE A 168 20.52 -1.37 -8.88
C ILE A 168 21.68 -1.08 -7.93
N SER A 169 21.49 -1.43 -6.65
CA SER A 169 22.42 -1.18 -5.55
C SER A 169 22.75 -2.50 -4.85
N GLY A 170 23.70 -3.25 -5.41
CA GLY A 170 23.99 -4.61 -4.95
C GLY A 170 22.88 -5.57 -5.38
N ASP A 171 22.24 -6.20 -4.39
CA ASP A 171 21.13 -7.14 -4.59
C ASP A 171 19.75 -6.47 -4.41
N GLU A 172 19.72 -5.17 -4.12
CA GLU A 172 18.51 -4.38 -3.89
C GLU A 172 18.39 -3.22 -4.92
N TYR A 173 17.23 -2.58 -5.00
CA TYR A 173 17.04 -1.38 -5.80
C TYR A 173 17.08 -0.12 -4.91
N ASP A 174 17.75 0.93 -5.39
CA ASP A 174 17.57 2.25 -4.78
C ASP A 174 16.12 2.73 -5.04
N PRO A 175 15.45 3.32 -4.03
CA PRO A 175 14.07 3.79 -4.19
C PRO A 175 14.02 5.00 -5.11
N ASN A 176 13.19 4.93 -6.16
CA ASN A 176 12.84 6.12 -6.95
C ASN A 176 11.68 6.90 -6.33
N ILE A 177 10.96 6.30 -5.37
CA ILE A 177 10.03 7.00 -4.49
C ILE A 177 10.36 6.67 -3.03
N TYR A 178 10.75 7.70 -2.27
CA TYR A 178 11.05 7.59 -0.86
C TYR A 178 10.06 8.43 -0.03
N ILE A 179 9.22 7.77 0.76
CA ILE A 179 8.22 8.41 1.62
C ILE A 179 8.61 8.22 3.07
N ARG A 180 8.81 9.32 3.80
CA ARG A 180 9.19 9.28 5.21
C ARG A 180 8.24 10.10 6.07
N THR A 181 7.69 9.54 7.14
CA THR A 181 6.73 10.25 8.02
C THR A 181 5.62 10.99 7.23
N SER A 182 5.15 10.42 6.12
CA SER A 182 4.32 11.09 5.10
C SER A 182 3.38 10.11 4.41
N TYR A 183 2.52 10.60 3.51
CA TYR A 183 1.54 9.79 2.81
C TYR A 183 1.70 9.87 1.28
N LEU A 184 1.58 8.72 0.62
CA LEU A 184 1.55 8.57 -0.84
C LEU A 184 0.23 7.94 -1.28
N ARG A 185 -0.33 8.43 -2.39
CA ARG A 185 -1.44 7.79 -3.08
C ARG A 185 -1.19 7.74 -4.57
N ILE A 186 -1.09 6.52 -5.13
CA ILE A 186 -1.02 6.30 -6.57
C ILE A 186 -2.42 5.97 -7.07
N ASN A 187 -3.01 6.88 -7.82
CA ASN A 187 -4.43 6.85 -8.17
C ASN A 187 -4.73 6.13 -9.47
N SER A 188 -3.91 6.35 -10.49
CA SER A 188 -4.03 5.85 -11.86
C SER A 188 -2.66 5.80 -12.52
N GLY A 189 -2.59 5.12 -13.67
CA GLY A 189 -1.37 5.00 -14.46
C GLY A 189 -0.69 3.65 -14.25
N SER A 190 0.60 3.62 -14.57
CA SER A 190 1.44 2.43 -14.41
C SER A 190 2.39 2.58 -13.23
N ILE A 191 2.67 1.48 -12.52
CA ILE A 191 3.78 1.36 -11.57
C ILE A 191 5.00 0.69 -12.21
N ASP A 192 5.07 0.63 -13.54
CA ASP A 192 6.30 0.25 -14.22
C ASP A 192 7.47 1.09 -13.68
N ASN A 193 8.56 0.40 -13.37
CA ASN A 193 9.75 0.95 -12.71
C ASN A 193 9.59 1.33 -11.24
N LEU A 194 8.45 1.13 -10.57
CA LEU A 194 8.31 1.55 -9.18
C LEU A 194 9.31 0.81 -8.27
N SER A 195 10.08 1.59 -7.52
CA SER A 195 10.91 1.15 -6.40
C SER A 195 10.56 2.05 -5.21
N LEU A 196 9.65 1.56 -4.36
CA LEU A 196 9.04 2.32 -3.27
C LEU A 196 9.62 1.94 -1.92
N LEU A 197 10.02 2.94 -1.14
CA LEU A 197 10.34 2.77 0.28
C LEU A 197 9.49 3.70 1.15
N LEU A 198 8.68 3.10 2.02
CA LEU A 198 7.97 3.77 3.11
C LEU A 198 8.80 3.63 4.39
N ASN A 199 9.14 4.74 5.03
CA ASN A 199 10.00 4.74 6.21
C ASN A 199 9.44 5.58 7.36
N ARG A 200 9.56 5.09 8.60
CA ARG A 200 9.26 5.83 9.85
C ARG A 200 7.84 6.40 9.87
N ASN A 201 6.82 5.58 10.05
CA ASN A 201 5.41 6.01 10.10
C ASN A 201 4.94 6.65 8.79
N ALA A 202 5.35 6.08 7.65
CA ALA A 202 4.84 6.46 6.35
C ALA A 202 3.68 5.54 5.94
N SER A 203 2.81 6.04 5.08
CA SER A 203 1.71 5.24 4.54
C SER A 203 1.58 5.41 3.04
N ALA A 204 1.18 4.35 2.33
CA ALA A 204 0.84 4.45 0.92
C ALA A 204 -0.40 3.65 0.52
N ASP A 205 -1.12 4.18 -0.46
CA ASP A 205 -2.23 3.51 -1.15
C ASP A 205 -1.92 3.38 -2.65
N ILE A 206 -1.86 2.15 -3.16
CA ILE A 206 -1.86 1.85 -4.59
C ILE A 206 -3.29 1.48 -4.99
N ARG A 207 -3.95 2.34 -5.78
CA ARG A 207 -5.38 2.22 -6.08
C ARG A 207 -5.66 1.17 -7.15
N SER A 208 -6.92 0.75 -7.22
CA SER A 208 -7.39 -0.32 -8.11
C SER A 208 -7.22 -0.04 -9.60
N ALA A 209 -7.09 1.23 -10.01
CA ALA A 209 -6.89 1.62 -11.41
C ALA A 209 -5.42 1.58 -11.85
N VAL A 210 -4.50 1.23 -10.96
CA VAL A 210 -3.06 1.16 -11.24
C VAL A 210 -2.72 -0.19 -11.86
N ILE A 211 -1.89 -0.19 -12.91
CA ILE A 211 -1.42 -1.38 -13.63
C ILE A 211 0.12 -1.45 -13.64
N GLY A 212 0.70 -2.50 -14.21
CA GLY A 212 2.14 -2.58 -14.49
C GLY A 212 2.93 -3.37 -13.44
N ASN A 213 4.25 -3.37 -13.60
CA ASN A 213 5.17 -4.21 -12.84
C ASN A 213 6.15 -3.34 -12.05
N ALA A 214 6.05 -3.39 -10.72
CA ALA A 214 6.99 -2.72 -9.83
C ALA A 214 8.20 -3.60 -9.54
N PHE A 215 9.38 -3.00 -9.41
CA PHE A 215 10.57 -3.71 -8.94
C PHE A 215 10.47 -4.02 -7.45
N GLN A 216 10.06 -3.06 -6.63
CA GLN A 216 9.91 -3.32 -5.20
C GLN A 216 8.94 -2.36 -4.51
N VAL A 217 8.29 -2.87 -3.46
CA VAL A 217 7.53 -2.08 -2.50
C VAL A 217 7.88 -2.50 -1.07
N VAL A 218 8.45 -1.57 -0.30
CA VAL A 218 8.96 -1.82 1.05
C VAL A 218 8.25 -0.93 2.06
N ALA A 219 7.64 -1.55 3.06
CA ALA A 219 7.13 -0.88 4.25
C ALA A 219 8.07 -1.10 5.44
N ASP A 220 8.79 -0.06 5.88
CA ASP A 220 9.75 -0.12 6.99
C ASP A 220 9.46 0.89 8.11
N GLY A 221 9.75 0.49 9.34
CA GLY A 221 9.74 1.35 10.52
C GLY A 221 8.34 1.85 10.88
N ASN A 222 7.44 0.93 11.21
CA ASN A 222 6.05 1.22 11.55
C ASN A 222 5.27 1.90 10.41
N SER A 223 5.47 1.44 9.18
CA SER A 223 4.82 1.98 7.99
C SER A 223 3.72 1.05 7.47
N THR A 224 2.80 1.59 6.67
CA THR A 224 1.66 0.84 6.15
C THR A 224 1.53 0.99 4.63
N LEU A 225 1.44 -0.12 3.91
CA LEU A 225 1.14 -0.15 2.48
C LEU A 225 -0.19 -0.86 2.24
N VAL A 226 -1.06 -0.23 1.45
CA VAL A 226 -2.31 -0.83 0.99
C VAL A 226 -2.30 -0.95 -0.52
N ILE A 227 -2.48 -2.16 -1.03
CA ILE A 227 -2.51 -2.47 -2.46
C ILE A 227 -3.94 -2.84 -2.82
N GLN A 228 -4.56 -2.11 -3.75
CA GLN A 228 -5.94 -2.36 -4.20
C GLN A 228 -6.01 -2.78 -5.66
N SER A 229 -4.88 -2.79 -6.37
CA SER A 229 -4.81 -3.22 -7.76
C SER A 229 -4.94 -4.74 -7.87
N ASP A 230 -5.72 -5.18 -8.84
CA ASP A 230 -5.87 -6.59 -9.24
C ASP A 230 -4.86 -7.00 -10.33
N THR A 231 -4.18 -6.01 -10.92
CA THR A 231 -3.40 -6.19 -12.16
C THR A 231 -1.95 -5.76 -12.02
N ALA A 232 -1.59 -5.14 -10.90
CA ALA A 232 -0.21 -4.81 -10.58
C ALA A 232 0.54 -6.06 -10.11
N THR A 233 1.78 -6.21 -10.55
CA THR A 233 2.71 -7.23 -10.05
C THR A 233 3.94 -6.56 -9.44
N TYR A 234 4.69 -7.32 -8.65
CA TYR A 234 5.82 -6.81 -7.88
C TYR A 234 6.96 -7.82 -7.97
N ASP A 235 8.21 -7.41 -8.21
CA ASP A 235 9.30 -8.38 -8.02
C ASP A 235 9.41 -8.64 -6.51
N THR A 236 9.51 -7.59 -5.69
CA THR A 236 9.61 -7.75 -4.22
C THR A 236 8.54 -6.99 -3.43
N VAL A 237 7.94 -7.66 -2.44
CA VAL A 237 7.04 -7.05 -1.44
C VAL A 237 7.57 -7.29 -0.03
N GLU A 238 7.82 -6.22 0.72
CA GLU A 238 8.39 -6.32 2.07
C GLU A 238 7.63 -5.55 3.14
N ALA A 239 7.46 -6.20 4.29
CA ALA A 239 7.04 -5.57 5.54
C ALA A 239 8.13 -5.79 6.60
N ILE A 240 8.78 -4.72 7.05
CA ILE A 240 9.93 -4.75 7.97
C ILE A 240 9.71 -3.79 9.15
N GLY A 241 10.18 -4.17 10.33
CA GLY A 241 10.28 -3.25 11.47
C GLY A 241 8.91 -2.80 11.99
N SER A 242 8.05 -3.75 12.32
CA SER A 242 6.68 -3.53 12.79
C SER A 242 5.77 -2.84 11.77
N SER A 243 5.91 -3.19 10.50
CA SER A 243 5.15 -2.61 9.39
C SER A 243 4.06 -3.55 8.88
N PHE A 244 3.15 -3.00 8.06
CA PHE A 244 1.95 -3.68 7.59
C PHE A 244 1.80 -3.53 6.08
N VAL A 245 1.66 -4.65 5.36
CA VAL A 245 1.22 -4.64 3.95
C VAL A 245 -0.13 -5.33 3.87
N HIS A 246 -1.10 -4.68 3.25
CA HIS A 246 -2.46 -5.22 3.10
C HIS A 246 -2.90 -5.14 1.64
N SER A 247 -3.00 -6.29 0.98
CA SER A 247 -3.51 -6.43 -0.38
C SER A 247 -5.01 -6.73 -0.38
N LYS A 248 -5.78 -5.76 -0.89
CA LYS A 248 -7.23 -5.83 -1.14
C LYS A 248 -7.56 -6.29 -2.55
N GLY A 249 -6.57 -6.35 -3.44
CA GLY A 249 -6.73 -7.01 -4.74
C GLY A 249 -7.13 -8.48 -4.54
N SER A 250 -7.77 -9.06 -5.53
CA SER A 250 -8.15 -10.47 -5.58
C SER A 250 -6.96 -11.40 -5.38
N VAL A 251 -5.80 -11.05 -5.95
CA VAL A 251 -4.54 -11.76 -5.77
C VAL A 251 -3.39 -10.77 -5.64
N LEU A 252 -2.49 -10.99 -4.68
CA LEU A 252 -1.18 -10.35 -4.66
C LEU A 252 -0.23 -11.23 -5.48
N VAL A 253 0.35 -10.65 -6.54
CA VAL A 253 1.33 -11.33 -7.39
C VAL A 253 2.71 -10.73 -7.11
N ALA A 254 3.65 -11.55 -6.63
CA ALA A 254 5.02 -11.12 -6.41
C ALA A 254 6.04 -12.17 -6.89
N ASP A 255 7.32 -11.82 -7.00
CA ASP A 255 8.39 -12.83 -7.13
C ASP A 255 8.87 -13.25 -5.74
N ASP A 256 9.09 -12.28 -4.86
CA ASP A 256 9.50 -12.46 -3.46
C ASP A 256 8.60 -11.71 -2.47
N LEU A 257 8.37 -12.31 -1.31
CA LEU A 257 7.55 -11.75 -0.23
C LEU A 257 8.21 -11.96 1.13
N TYR A 258 8.43 -10.86 1.85
CA TYR A 258 9.11 -10.86 3.15
C TYR A 258 8.28 -10.16 4.24
N ALA A 259 8.02 -10.86 5.34
CA ALA A 259 7.53 -10.24 6.57
C ALA A 259 8.55 -10.47 7.68
N SER A 260 9.20 -9.39 8.15
CA SER A 260 10.25 -9.49 9.15
C SER A 260 10.13 -8.50 10.31
N ARG A 261 10.68 -8.90 11.47
CA ARG A 261 10.83 -8.05 12.66
C ARG A 261 9.49 -7.50 13.19
N GLY A 262 8.55 -8.38 13.49
CA GLY A 262 7.26 -8.01 14.09
C GLY A 262 6.26 -7.43 13.10
N SER A 263 6.42 -7.71 11.81
CA SER A 263 5.60 -7.14 10.73
C SER A 263 4.51 -8.09 10.29
N SER A 264 3.57 -7.61 9.49
CA SER A 264 2.54 -8.47 8.93
C SER A 264 2.18 -8.17 7.49
N ILE A 265 1.80 -9.23 6.78
CA ILE A 265 1.28 -9.17 5.42
C ILE A 265 -0.09 -9.86 5.40
N GLU A 266 -1.07 -9.18 4.83
CA GLU A 266 -2.42 -9.68 4.64
C GLU A 266 -2.81 -9.63 3.15
N ALA A 267 -3.41 -10.70 2.63
CA ALA A 267 -3.87 -10.75 1.24
C ALA A 267 -5.15 -11.59 1.07
N ASN A 268 -5.91 -11.31 0.02
CA ASN A 268 -7.05 -12.18 -0.35
C ASN A 268 -6.59 -13.51 -0.93
N SER A 269 -5.55 -13.52 -1.77
CA SER A 269 -4.88 -14.70 -2.31
C SER A 269 -3.46 -14.32 -2.68
N LEU A 270 -2.57 -15.30 -2.80
CA LEU A 270 -1.15 -15.06 -3.01
C LEU A 270 -0.61 -15.93 -4.15
N GLN A 271 0.09 -15.30 -5.08
CA GLN A 271 0.92 -15.97 -6.09
C GLN A 271 2.32 -15.39 -6.02
N VAL A 272 3.27 -16.20 -5.55
CA VAL A 272 4.67 -15.84 -5.41
C VAL A 272 5.51 -16.76 -6.28
N THR A 273 6.48 -16.28 -7.05
CA THR A 273 7.27 -17.17 -7.92
C THR A 273 8.41 -17.86 -7.19
N ASP A 274 9.09 -17.16 -6.28
CA ASP A 274 10.39 -17.59 -5.78
C ASP A 274 10.33 -17.84 -4.28
N PHE A 275 10.04 -16.84 -3.47
CA PHE A 275 10.23 -16.97 -2.03
C PHE A 275 9.20 -16.25 -1.16
N VAL A 276 8.70 -16.95 -0.14
CA VAL A 276 7.95 -16.38 0.98
C VAL A 276 8.74 -16.60 2.26
N ASP A 277 9.11 -15.53 2.97
CA ASP A 277 9.79 -15.61 4.28
C ASP A 277 9.05 -14.82 5.36
N ILE A 278 8.56 -15.53 6.37
CA ILE A 278 7.91 -14.95 7.53
C ILE A 278 8.81 -15.18 8.74
N TRP A 279 9.50 -14.13 9.19
CA TRP A 279 10.57 -14.24 10.17
C TRP A 279 10.46 -13.24 11.34
N GLY A 280 10.84 -13.68 12.53
CA GLY A 280 11.13 -12.79 13.66
C GLY A 280 9.87 -12.14 14.27
N ASN A 281 8.95 -12.98 14.74
CA ASN A 281 7.63 -12.62 15.29
C ASN A 281 6.71 -11.94 14.26
N SER A 282 6.79 -12.36 13.00
CA SER A 282 5.99 -11.77 11.91
C SER A 282 4.81 -12.66 11.55
N HIS A 283 3.85 -12.10 10.82
CA HIS A 283 2.60 -12.76 10.50
C HIS A 283 2.27 -12.68 9.01
N LEU A 284 1.82 -13.79 8.44
CA LEU A 284 1.14 -13.84 7.15
C LEU A 284 -0.29 -14.30 7.36
N TYR A 285 -1.24 -13.56 6.79
CA TYR A 285 -2.65 -13.97 6.73
C TYR A 285 -3.15 -13.92 5.29
N VAL A 286 -3.64 -15.05 4.78
CA VAL A 286 -4.20 -15.16 3.44
C VAL A 286 -5.59 -15.76 3.52
N GLN A 287 -6.59 -15.04 2.99
CA GLN A 287 -7.99 -15.48 3.06
C GLN A 287 -8.31 -16.63 2.09
N GLY A 288 -7.62 -16.68 0.96
CA GLY A 288 -7.82 -17.66 -0.10
C GLY A 288 -6.57 -18.51 -0.33
N ASP A 289 -6.30 -18.82 -1.58
CA ASP A 289 -5.22 -19.75 -1.94
C ASP A 289 -3.86 -19.06 -1.94
N VAL A 290 -2.84 -19.85 -1.59
CA VAL A 290 -1.42 -19.51 -1.69
C VAL A 290 -0.75 -20.45 -2.67
N THR A 291 -0.06 -19.89 -3.66
CA THR A 291 0.84 -20.63 -4.55
C THR A 291 2.23 -19.99 -4.49
N VAL A 292 3.26 -20.78 -4.17
CA VAL A 292 4.66 -20.38 -4.21
C VAL A 292 5.43 -21.24 -5.21
N GLY A 293 5.90 -20.60 -6.26
CA GLY A 293 6.57 -21.20 -7.41
C GLY A 293 5.68 -22.02 -8.33
N THR A 294 6.32 -22.60 -9.32
CA THR A 294 5.71 -23.50 -10.30
C THR A 294 6.46 -24.81 -10.31
N GLU A 295 5.73 -25.91 -10.52
CA GLU A 295 6.29 -27.26 -10.46
C GLU A 295 6.98 -27.50 -9.11
N GLY A 296 8.27 -27.84 -9.06
CA GLY A 296 9.02 -28.10 -7.82
C GLY A 296 9.77 -26.91 -7.23
N ASN A 297 9.70 -25.73 -7.86
CA ASN A 297 10.38 -24.53 -7.36
C ASN A 297 9.51 -23.75 -6.39
N GLY A 298 10.12 -22.78 -5.71
CA GLY A 298 9.43 -21.87 -4.79
C GLY A 298 9.49 -22.34 -3.35
N ARG A 299 9.86 -21.46 -2.42
CA ARG A 299 10.03 -21.85 -1.01
C ARG A 299 9.20 -20.97 -0.07
N PHE A 300 8.50 -21.63 0.84
CA PHE A 300 7.64 -21.01 1.85
C PHE A 300 8.18 -21.28 3.25
N ASN A 301 8.64 -20.23 3.93
CA ASN A 301 9.31 -20.31 5.21
C ASN A 301 8.56 -19.57 6.32
N VAL A 302 8.44 -20.22 7.48
CA VAL A 302 7.91 -19.63 8.71
C VAL A 302 8.86 -19.87 9.87
N PHE A 303 9.51 -18.81 10.34
CA PHE A 303 10.63 -18.90 11.26
C PHE A 303 10.60 -17.90 12.42
N GLN A 304 11.23 -18.31 13.53
CA GLN A 304 11.47 -17.48 14.72
C GLN A 304 10.20 -16.88 15.32
N ASN A 305 9.36 -17.73 15.89
CA ASN A 305 8.10 -17.37 16.53
C ASN A 305 7.13 -16.62 15.59
N SER A 306 7.20 -16.92 14.30
CA SER A 306 6.31 -16.33 13.30
C SER A 306 5.10 -17.22 13.05
N ALA A 307 4.06 -16.68 12.44
CA ALA A 307 2.88 -17.45 12.09
C ALA A 307 2.40 -17.18 10.66
N ALA A 308 1.98 -18.23 9.96
CA ALA A 308 1.27 -18.13 8.70
C ALA A 308 -0.13 -18.76 8.84
N GLN A 309 -1.15 -18.05 8.37
CA GLN A 309 -2.52 -18.56 8.31
C GLN A 309 -3.05 -18.43 6.88
N VAL A 310 -3.58 -19.53 6.34
CA VAL A 310 -4.11 -19.63 4.98
C VAL A 310 -5.47 -20.29 5.05
N SER A 311 -6.53 -19.56 4.68
CA SER A 311 -7.89 -20.10 4.70
C SER A 311 -8.28 -20.88 3.43
N GLY A 312 -7.43 -20.86 2.40
CA GLY A 312 -7.55 -21.71 1.23
C GLY A 312 -6.52 -22.85 1.21
N ASN A 313 -6.14 -23.26 0.01
CA ASN A 313 -5.08 -24.23 -0.21
C ASN A 313 -3.70 -23.55 -0.16
N LEU A 314 -2.68 -24.29 0.25
CA LEU A 314 -1.28 -23.87 0.14
C LEU A 314 -0.55 -24.86 -0.76
N SER A 315 0.03 -24.38 -1.86
CA SER A 315 0.93 -25.13 -2.73
C SER A 315 2.27 -24.42 -2.81
N ALA A 316 3.36 -25.13 -2.52
CA ALA A 316 4.73 -24.63 -2.61
C ALA A 316 5.65 -25.68 -3.28
N GLY A 317 6.83 -25.27 -3.75
CA GLY A 317 7.90 -26.23 -4.03
C GLY A 317 8.35 -26.89 -2.73
N GLU A 318 8.88 -26.07 -1.83
CA GLU A 318 9.33 -26.45 -0.49
C GLU A 318 8.62 -25.62 0.58
N MET A 319 8.35 -26.23 1.73
CA MET A 319 7.84 -25.55 2.90
C MET A 319 8.65 -25.90 4.15
N GLU A 320 9.09 -24.88 4.89
CA GLU A 320 9.80 -25.06 6.15
C GLU A 320 9.16 -24.24 7.27
N CYS A 321 8.90 -24.89 8.40
CA CYS A 321 8.49 -24.21 9.62
C CYS A 321 9.42 -24.59 10.76
N SER A 322 10.00 -23.58 11.43
CA SER A 322 10.89 -23.83 12.56
C SER A 322 10.97 -22.75 13.64
N ASN A 323 11.62 -23.10 14.75
CA ASN A 323 11.95 -22.21 15.87
C ASN A 323 10.70 -21.63 16.53
N SER A 324 9.86 -22.51 17.07
CA SER A 324 8.62 -22.14 17.78
C SER A 324 7.62 -21.33 16.95
N SER A 325 7.67 -21.50 15.63
CA SER A 325 6.72 -20.89 14.69
C SER A 325 5.48 -21.77 14.51
N SER A 326 4.48 -21.23 13.79
CA SER A 326 3.28 -22.00 13.49
C SER A 326 2.74 -21.75 12.08
N PHE A 327 2.09 -22.74 11.52
CA PHE A 327 1.27 -22.56 10.32
C PHE A 327 -0.12 -23.16 10.50
N ASP A 328 -1.11 -22.56 9.86
CA ASP A 328 -2.49 -23.03 9.82
C ASP A 328 -3.02 -22.92 8.39
N VAL A 329 -3.35 -24.05 7.77
CA VAL A 329 -3.92 -24.15 6.42
C VAL A 329 -5.29 -24.81 6.49
N ASP A 330 -6.36 -24.10 6.16
CA ASP A 330 -7.71 -24.67 6.23
C ASP A 330 -7.98 -25.69 5.10
N GLY A 331 -7.33 -25.51 3.93
CA GLY A 331 -7.46 -26.35 2.75
C GLY A 331 -6.42 -27.48 2.63
N ASP A 332 -6.14 -27.85 1.37
CA ASP A 332 -5.08 -28.79 1.02
C ASP A 332 -3.69 -28.16 1.21
N LEU A 333 -2.72 -29.00 1.60
CA LEU A 333 -1.31 -28.63 1.70
C LEU A 333 -0.50 -29.48 0.71
N GLU A 334 0.10 -28.81 -0.27
CA GLU A 334 0.91 -29.46 -1.31
C GLU A 334 2.35 -28.92 -1.28
N THR A 335 3.30 -29.85 -1.26
CA THR A 335 4.71 -29.60 -1.55
C THR A 335 5.12 -30.42 -2.77
N ARG A 336 5.74 -29.76 -3.74
CA ARG A 336 6.00 -30.31 -5.08
C ARG A 336 7.48 -30.60 -5.34
N GLY A 337 8.35 -30.01 -4.52
CA GLY A 337 9.79 -30.18 -4.53
C GLY A 337 10.29 -30.98 -3.33
N SER A 338 11.59 -30.90 -3.09
CA SER A 338 12.29 -31.64 -2.05
C SER A 338 13.37 -30.77 -1.42
N LEU A 339 13.39 -30.67 -0.10
CA LEU A 339 14.41 -29.95 0.64
C LEU A 339 15.78 -30.63 0.46
N ASP A 340 16.79 -29.87 0.03
CA ASP A 340 18.16 -30.35 -0.23
C ASP A 340 18.78 -31.17 0.92
N TRP A 341 18.32 -30.96 2.15
CA TRP A 341 18.83 -31.60 3.36
C TRP A 341 17.92 -32.67 3.94
N ALA A 342 16.70 -32.85 3.43
CA ALA A 342 15.69 -33.77 3.96
C ALA A 342 15.26 -34.87 2.98
N GLY A 343 16.12 -35.18 1.99
CA GLY A 343 15.83 -36.24 1.01
C GLY A 343 14.63 -35.89 0.15
N ASP A 344 13.64 -36.78 0.07
CA ASP A 344 12.42 -36.59 -0.74
C ASP A 344 11.33 -35.74 -0.04
N ALA A 345 11.62 -35.17 1.14
CA ALA A 345 10.65 -34.36 1.89
C ALA A 345 10.56 -32.94 1.34
N GLY A 346 9.37 -32.51 0.93
CA GLY A 346 9.06 -31.13 0.54
C GLY A 346 8.59 -30.27 1.73
N LEU A 347 8.08 -30.89 2.80
CA LEU A 347 7.67 -30.22 4.04
C LEU A 347 8.61 -30.57 5.21
N ALA A 348 9.12 -29.57 5.91
CA ALA A 348 9.84 -29.74 7.17
C ALA A 348 9.19 -28.97 8.32
N VAL A 349 8.83 -29.69 9.39
CA VAL A 349 8.28 -29.12 10.64
C VAL A 349 9.22 -29.47 11.78
N GLN A 350 9.98 -28.48 12.25
CA GLN A 350 11.09 -28.74 13.15
C GLN A 350 11.28 -27.67 14.23
N ARG A 351 12.12 -27.97 15.22
CA ARG A 351 12.56 -27.06 16.29
C ARG A 351 11.38 -26.40 17.01
N GLY A 352 10.39 -27.21 17.35
CA GLY A 352 9.22 -26.77 18.12
C GLY A 352 8.16 -26.07 17.28
N CYS A 353 8.12 -26.29 15.96
CA CYS A 353 7.04 -25.74 15.13
C CYS A 353 5.72 -26.53 15.35
N PHE A 354 4.60 -25.81 15.28
CA PHE A 354 3.26 -26.37 15.32
C PHE A 354 2.50 -26.07 14.03
N GLY A 355 2.08 -27.11 13.32
CA GLY A 355 1.31 -27.01 12.09
C GLY A 355 -0.13 -27.49 12.26
N ARG A 356 -1.04 -26.89 11.49
CA ARG A 356 -2.36 -27.46 11.20
C ARG A 356 -2.58 -27.45 9.69
N TYR A 357 -3.12 -28.54 9.15
CA TYR A 357 -3.71 -28.52 7.81
C TYR A 357 -5.05 -29.26 7.76
N GLY A 358 -5.96 -28.74 6.93
CA GLY A 358 -7.27 -29.30 6.65
C GLY A 358 -8.32 -29.03 7.75
N GLU A 359 -9.52 -28.64 7.33
CA GLU A 359 -10.71 -28.57 8.20
C GLU A 359 -11.56 -29.86 8.15
N SER A 360 -11.30 -30.75 7.19
CA SER A 360 -12.08 -31.97 6.98
C SER A 360 -11.23 -33.18 6.59
N ASP A 361 -11.80 -34.38 6.71
CA ASP A 361 -11.14 -35.63 6.30
C ASP A 361 -10.92 -35.75 4.77
N SER A 362 -11.50 -34.85 3.98
CA SER A 362 -11.27 -34.79 2.52
C SER A 362 -10.03 -33.98 2.13
N ASN A 363 -9.44 -33.21 3.06
CA ASN A 363 -8.23 -32.46 2.79
C ASN A 363 -7.00 -33.39 2.78
N SER A 364 -6.03 -33.06 1.94
CA SER A 364 -4.85 -33.88 1.72
C SER A 364 -3.55 -33.12 1.97
N LEU A 365 -2.56 -33.87 2.46
CA LEU A 365 -1.15 -33.50 2.40
C LEU A 365 -0.53 -34.23 1.20
N ILE A 366 0.02 -33.47 0.27
CA ILE A 366 0.70 -33.99 -0.93
C ILE A 366 2.18 -33.64 -0.84
N GLY A 367 3.05 -34.64 -1.04
CA GLY A 367 4.50 -34.51 -0.95
C GLY A 367 5.09 -35.24 0.27
N GLY A 368 6.42 -35.43 0.26
CA GLY A 368 7.13 -36.01 1.40
C GLY A 368 7.24 -35.01 2.56
N TYR A 369 7.31 -35.50 3.79
CA TYR A 369 7.41 -34.65 4.98
C TYR A 369 8.40 -35.20 6.01
N VAL A 370 8.97 -34.30 6.81
CA VAL A 370 9.73 -34.63 8.02
C VAL A 370 9.21 -33.80 9.20
N ILE A 371 8.94 -34.46 10.33
CA ILE A 371 8.49 -33.81 11.57
C ILE A 371 9.43 -34.25 12.69
N ASP A 372 10.11 -33.31 13.33
CA ASP A 372 11.04 -33.64 14.41
C ASP A 372 10.31 -33.96 15.74
N HIS A 373 11.03 -34.54 16.70
CA HIS A 373 10.45 -34.99 17.97
C HIS A 373 9.87 -33.88 18.87
N HIS A 374 10.10 -32.61 18.56
CA HIS A 374 9.62 -31.48 19.36
C HIS A 374 8.53 -30.71 18.65
N SER A 375 8.13 -31.14 17.46
CA SER A 375 7.19 -30.46 16.58
C SER A 375 5.96 -31.33 16.37
N GLU A 376 4.86 -30.70 15.97
CA GLU A 376 3.59 -31.39 15.79
C GLU A 376 2.84 -30.83 14.57
N VAL A 377 2.17 -31.72 13.83
CA VAL A 377 1.22 -31.33 12.80
C VAL A 377 -0.11 -31.99 13.11
N TYR A 378 -1.15 -31.17 13.22
CA TYR A 378 -2.52 -31.63 13.41
C TYR A 378 -3.29 -31.63 12.08
N THR A 379 -4.05 -32.70 11.86
CA THR A 379 -5.08 -32.76 10.82
C THR A 379 -6.28 -33.56 11.34
N PRO A 380 -7.52 -33.26 10.90
CA PRO A 380 -8.69 -34.08 11.20
C PRO A 380 -8.52 -35.56 10.81
N SER A 381 -7.75 -35.84 9.73
CA SER A 381 -7.49 -37.20 9.25
C SER A 381 -6.24 -37.84 9.90
N TRP A 382 -6.31 -38.17 11.19
CA TRP A 382 -5.20 -38.84 11.90
C TRP A 382 -4.69 -40.15 11.25
N ALA A 383 -5.50 -40.78 10.39
CA ALA A 383 -5.11 -41.97 9.63
C ALA A 383 -4.10 -41.70 8.50
N ALA A 384 -3.88 -40.44 8.11
CA ALA A 384 -3.00 -40.08 6.98
C ALA A 384 -1.53 -39.80 7.38
N LEU A 385 -1.26 -39.43 8.65
CA LEU A 385 0.10 -39.10 9.12
C LEU A 385 0.88 -40.28 9.72
N SER A 386 0.26 -41.45 9.87
CA SER A 386 0.79 -42.53 10.70
C SER A 386 1.75 -43.54 10.02
N GLU A 387 2.39 -43.22 8.89
CA GLU A 387 3.21 -44.20 8.14
C GLU A 387 4.70 -43.87 7.88
N SER A 388 5.32 -42.82 8.44
CA SER A 388 6.72 -42.48 8.03
C SER A 388 7.81 -42.31 9.10
N ASN A 389 7.55 -42.49 10.40
CA ASN A 389 8.55 -42.15 11.44
C ASN A 389 9.22 -43.35 12.13
N ASP A 390 9.86 -44.26 11.38
CA ASP A 390 10.62 -45.36 12.02
C ASP A 390 11.97 -45.74 11.36
N GLU A 391 12.61 -44.92 10.51
CA GLU A 391 13.98 -45.23 10.05
C GLU A 391 14.96 -44.02 10.12
N GLU A 392 15.92 -44.10 11.05
CA GLU A 392 17.13 -43.26 11.14
C GLU A 392 18.06 -43.45 9.93
N PRO A 393 18.74 -42.40 9.43
CA PRO A 393 20.09 -42.52 8.91
C PRO A 393 21.11 -42.31 10.05
N GLN A 394 21.98 -43.31 10.26
CA GLN A 394 23.12 -43.26 11.18
C GLN A 394 24.20 -42.26 10.79
#